data_AF-A0A418N8B8-F1
#
_entry.id   AF-A0A418N8B8-F1
#
_cell.length_a   1.000
_cell.length_b   1.000
_cell.length_c   1.000
_cell.angle_alpha   90.00
_cell.angle_beta   90.00
_cell.angle_gamma   90.00
#
_symmetry.space_group_name_H-M   'P 1'
#
loop_
_entity.id
_entity.type
_entity.pdbx_description
1 polymer ?
#
loop_
_entity_poly.entity_id
_entity_poly.type
_entity_poly.pdbx_seq_one_letter_code
_entity_poly.pdbx_strand_id
1 'polypeptide(L)'
;MNKIHAEFISKLEHHYGRYNAENNSFESTSNSKIARDLFYSDSQFSRLINNTASEGELTRALRNVQRLLDVHELRRKVSKQASGTGNSIFDKRVFMWISGVLLVSLAITLYLFTKQTDEVETDDDLSEQTRYEMLRWGFENNYIKPYVKLKELPEDCYYPCYKYQGKWILKDEYKIPFFRERNGFHYVAKEVVMYARCMDERDDRGESFEGYEYQKHEIWYDKREVPIDSFLTKGAEPKLSASYMESNFEDDPNFVKIAYVHTFFKTEFNIEDGLIYRSGKAIGRDIEFVSREILEKQSISSDFLNELKSETNTIAKNLLEDFSKPITCNPTETPNLDFNQIKEGDVLSFDCQFKTGRFLVDYNKSYIFTDQYISTYCR
;
A
#
# COMPACT_ATOMS: atom_id res chain seq x y z
N MET A 1 13.22 -34.35 -28.65
CA MET A 1 12.15 -33.49 -28.10
C MET A 1 12.37 -33.39 -26.59
N ASN A 2 12.44 -32.18 -26.04
CA ASN A 2 12.64 -31.98 -24.60
C ASN A 2 11.38 -32.46 -23.85
N LYS A 3 11.51 -33.46 -22.98
CA LYS A 3 10.37 -34.07 -22.27
C LYS A 3 9.59 -33.05 -21.43
N ILE A 4 10.30 -32.07 -20.85
CA ILE A 4 9.72 -31.02 -20.00
C ILE A 4 8.94 -30.01 -20.86
N HIS A 5 9.44 -29.69 -22.06
CA HIS A 5 8.72 -28.83 -23.00
C HIS A 5 7.43 -29.51 -23.51
N ALA A 6 7.47 -30.80 -23.83
CA ALA A 6 6.27 -31.53 -24.23
C ALA A 6 5.21 -31.57 -23.11
N GLU A 7 5.64 -31.77 -21.86
CA GLU A 7 4.74 -31.73 -20.70
C GLU A 7 4.17 -30.33 -20.45
N PHE A 8 4.98 -29.28 -20.64
CA PHE A 8 4.55 -27.89 -20.56
C PHE A 8 3.46 -27.58 -21.59
N ILE A 9 3.65 -27.96 -22.87
CA ILE A 9 2.65 -27.79 -23.92
C ILE A 9 1.38 -28.57 -23.59
N SER A 10 1.49 -29.83 -23.17
CA SER A 10 0.32 -30.67 -22.85
C SER A 10 -0.54 -30.09 -21.72
N LYS A 11 0.07 -29.51 -20.67
CA LYS A 11 -0.67 -28.85 -19.58
C LYS A 11 -1.35 -27.57 -20.05
N LEU A 12 -0.72 -26.80 -20.95
CA LEU A 12 -1.35 -25.63 -21.55
C LEU A 12 -2.53 -26.04 -22.44
N GLU A 13 -2.41 -27.13 -23.20
CA GLU A 13 -3.50 -27.62 -24.04
C GLU A 13 -4.75 -27.98 -23.24
N HIS A 14 -4.57 -28.53 -22.03
CA HIS A 14 -5.67 -28.84 -21.13
C HIS A 14 -6.49 -27.61 -20.72
N HIS A 15 -5.88 -26.42 -20.71
CA HIS A 15 -6.53 -25.19 -20.24
C HIS A 15 -6.91 -24.22 -21.36
N TYR A 16 -6.04 -24.06 -22.35
CA TYR A 16 -6.12 -23.04 -23.40
C TYR A 16 -6.49 -23.62 -24.79
N GLY A 17 -6.85 -24.90 -24.85
CA GLY A 17 -7.27 -25.57 -26.09
C GLY A 17 -6.11 -26.10 -26.93
N ARG A 18 -6.40 -26.56 -28.15
CA ARG A 18 -5.44 -27.29 -28.99
C ARG A 18 -4.21 -26.45 -29.35
N TYR A 19 -3.03 -27.07 -29.27
CA TYR A 19 -1.76 -26.48 -29.70
C TYR A 19 -1.53 -26.70 -31.21
N ASN A 20 -1.16 -25.63 -31.91
CA ASN A 20 -0.71 -25.68 -33.29
C ASN A 20 0.82 -25.62 -33.34
N ALA A 21 1.43 -26.73 -33.75
CA ALA A 21 2.88 -26.89 -33.79
C ALA A 21 3.55 -26.15 -34.97
N GLU A 22 2.79 -25.75 -36.00
CA GLU A 22 3.35 -25.04 -37.16
C GLU A 22 3.67 -23.58 -36.84
N ASN A 23 2.90 -22.97 -35.95
CA ASN A 23 3.04 -21.56 -35.57
C ASN A 23 3.32 -21.34 -34.07
N ASN A 24 3.53 -22.43 -33.32
CA ASN A 24 3.76 -22.44 -31.87
C ASN A 24 2.73 -21.57 -31.11
N SER A 25 1.44 -21.81 -31.36
CA SER A 25 0.33 -21.04 -30.76
C SER A 25 -0.87 -21.91 -30.41
N PHE A 26 -1.83 -21.36 -29.67
CA PHE A 26 -3.05 -22.04 -29.26
C PHE A 26 -4.26 -21.51 -30.03
N GLU A 27 -5.13 -22.41 -30.50
CA GLU A 27 -6.25 -22.05 -31.38
C GLU A 27 -7.30 -21.14 -30.71
N SER A 28 -7.51 -21.32 -29.39
CA SER A 28 -8.58 -20.60 -28.67
C SER A 28 -8.09 -19.37 -27.90
N THR A 29 -6.78 -19.22 -27.70
CA THR A 29 -6.19 -18.20 -26.81
C THR A 29 -4.87 -17.70 -27.37
N SER A 30 -4.68 -16.38 -27.42
CA SER A 30 -3.43 -15.79 -27.89
C SER A 30 -2.27 -16.03 -26.91
N ASN A 31 -1.05 -16.20 -27.46
CA ASN A 31 0.16 -16.40 -26.66
C ASN A 31 0.40 -15.27 -25.65
N SER A 32 0.11 -14.01 -26.00
CA SER A 32 0.22 -12.89 -25.05
C SER A 32 -0.78 -12.98 -23.90
N LYS A 33 -1.97 -13.55 -24.12
CA LYS A 33 -2.94 -13.77 -23.04
C LYS A 33 -2.43 -14.88 -22.11
N ILE A 34 -1.96 -16.00 -22.67
CA ILE A 34 -1.37 -17.09 -21.89
C ILE A 34 -0.13 -16.62 -21.11
N ALA A 35 0.71 -15.78 -21.71
CA ALA A 35 1.87 -15.17 -21.05
C ALA A 35 1.46 -14.40 -19.78
N ARG A 36 0.45 -13.52 -19.90
CA ARG A 36 -0.08 -12.75 -18.77
C ARG A 36 -0.70 -13.64 -17.69
N ASP A 37 -1.49 -14.63 -18.07
CA ASP A 37 -2.14 -15.56 -17.14
C ASP A 37 -1.10 -16.39 -16.35
N LEU A 38 0.08 -16.59 -16.92
CA LEU A 38 1.22 -17.29 -16.29
C LEU A 38 2.27 -16.35 -15.68
N PHE A 39 2.03 -15.03 -15.68
CA PHE A 39 2.94 -13.99 -15.17
C PHE A 39 4.31 -13.95 -15.88
N TYR A 40 4.32 -14.16 -17.20
CA TYR A 40 5.48 -13.99 -18.06
C TYR A 40 5.31 -12.78 -18.99
N SER A 41 6.43 -12.15 -19.38
CA SER A 41 6.40 -11.24 -20.53
C SER A 41 6.20 -12.02 -21.83
N ASP A 42 5.68 -11.36 -22.87
CA ASP A 42 5.50 -11.97 -24.19
C ASP A 42 6.83 -12.54 -24.74
N SER A 43 7.95 -11.89 -24.46
CA SER A 43 9.29 -12.34 -24.87
C SER A 43 9.75 -13.59 -24.10
N GLN A 44 9.49 -13.67 -22.79
CA GLN A 44 9.81 -14.86 -21.99
C GLN A 44 8.93 -16.05 -22.38
N PHE A 45 7.63 -15.81 -22.58
CA PHE A 45 6.70 -16.85 -23.00
C PHE A 45 7.02 -17.35 -24.42
N SER A 46 7.42 -16.45 -25.33
CA SER A 46 7.92 -16.84 -26.65
C SER A 46 9.12 -17.78 -26.57
N ARG A 47 10.06 -17.55 -25.64
CA ARG A 47 11.21 -18.48 -25.43
C ARG A 47 10.76 -19.84 -24.91
N LEU A 48 9.77 -19.87 -24.02
CA LEU A 48 9.20 -21.11 -23.48
C LEU A 48 8.48 -21.92 -24.56
N ILE A 49 7.62 -21.28 -25.36
CA ILE A 49 6.82 -21.95 -26.39
C ILE A 49 7.70 -22.48 -27.53
N ASN A 50 8.74 -21.72 -27.92
CA ASN A 50 9.68 -22.09 -28.97
C ASN A 50 10.80 -23.05 -28.49
N ASN A 51 10.75 -23.56 -27.25
CA ASN A 51 11.74 -24.46 -26.67
C ASN A 51 13.19 -23.91 -26.71
N THR A 52 13.36 -22.59 -26.56
CA THR A 52 14.67 -21.91 -26.49
C THR A 52 15.00 -21.40 -25.08
N ALA A 53 14.09 -21.65 -24.12
CA ALA A 53 14.32 -21.45 -22.71
C ALA A 53 15.21 -22.55 -22.11
N SER A 54 15.95 -22.22 -21.06
CA SER A 54 16.71 -23.20 -20.29
C SER A 54 15.79 -24.21 -19.58
N GLU A 55 16.34 -25.37 -19.22
CA GLU A 55 15.60 -26.42 -18.50
C GLU A 55 15.01 -25.90 -17.17
N GLY A 56 15.76 -25.07 -16.46
CA GLY A 56 15.29 -24.42 -15.23
C GLY A 56 14.15 -23.43 -15.46
N GLU A 57 14.16 -22.70 -16.58
CA GLU A 57 13.05 -21.82 -16.97
C GLU A 57 11.78 -22.62 -17.30
N LEU A 58 11.90 -23.71 -18.07
CA LEU A 58 10.78 -24.60 -18.40
C LEU A 58 10.19 -25.29 -17.17
N THR A 59 11.04 -25.73 -16.23
CA THR A 59 10.60 -26.36 -14.97
C THR A 59 9.80 -25.38 -14.10
N ARG A 60 10.23 -24.12 -14.01
CA ARG A 60 9.47 -23.07 -13.31
C ARG A 60 8.14 -22.78 -14.01
N ALA A 61 8.14 -22.69 -15.34
CA ALA A 61 6.92 -22.46 -16.11
C ALA A 61 5.89 -23.58 -15.92
N LEU A 62 6.35 -24.84 -15.89
CA LEU A 62 5.49 -26.00 -15.65
C LEU A 62 4.83 -25.98 -14.26
N ARG A 63 5.55 -25.55 -13.23
CA ARG A 63 4.98 -25.35 -11.88
C ARG A 63 3.94 -24.23 -11.85
N ASN A 64 4.17 -23.14 -12.60
CA ASN A 64 3.22 -22.02 -12.68
C ASN A 64 1.92 -22.43 -13.37
N VAL A 65 1.99 -23.22 -14.45
CA VAL A 65 0.80 -23.76 -15.12
C VAL A 65 0.01 -24.68 -14.19
N GLN A 66 0.69 -25.54 -13.42
CA GLN A 66 -0.01 -26.40 -12.45
C GLN A 66 -0.74 -25.59 -11.38
N ARG A 67 -0.10 -24.56 -10.83
CA ARG A 67 -0.72 -23.68 -9.82
C ARG A 67 -1.99 -23.00 -10.37
N LEU A 68 -1.96 -22.56 -11.62
CA LEU A 68 -3.12 -21.97 -12.28
C LEU A 68 -4.29 -22.96 -12.37
N LEU A 69 -4.01 -24.21 -12.77
CA LEU A 69 -5.01 -25.27 -12.86
C LEU A 69 -5.67 -25.56 -11.51
N ASP A 70 -4.87 -25.65 -10.44
CA ASP A 70 -5.35 -25.94 -9.09
C ASP A 70 -6.31 -24.82 -8.57
N VAL A 71 -5.96 -23.56 -8.82
CA VAL A 71 -6.80 -22.40 -8.45
C VAL A 71 -8.14 -22.42 -9.19
N HIS A 72 -8.13 -22.75 -10.47
CA HIS A 72 -9.37 -22.84 -11.26
C HIS A 72 -10.27 -23.99 -10.83
N GLU A 73 -9.71 -25.12 -10.39
CA GLU A 73 -10.49 -26.22 -9.84
C GLU A 73 -11.17 -25.84 -8.52
N LEU A 74 -10.44 -25.16 -7.62
CA LEU A 74 -10.96 -24.70 -6.34
C LEU A 74 -12.13 -23.71 -6.52
N ARG A 75 -11.99 -22.72 -7.42
CA ARG A 75 -13.08 -21.78 -7.74
C ARG A 75 -14.35 -22.48 -8.23
N ARG A 76 -14.20 -23.55 -9.00
CA ARG A 76 -15.31 -24.35 -9.54
C ARG A 76 -16.03 -25.17 -8.47
N LYS A 77 -15.29 -25.61 -7.44
CA LYS A 77 -15.86 -26.33 -6.29
C LYS A 77 -16.67 -25.40 -5.39
N VAL A 78 -16.17 -24.18 -5.17
CA VAL A 78 -16.87 -23.14 -4.40
C VAL A 78 -18.18 -22.71 -5.08
N SER A 79 -18.19 -22.52 -6.41
CA SER A 79 -19.42 -22.06 -7.09
C SER A 79 -20.55 -23.10 -7.14
N LYS A 80 -20.22 -24.40 -7.09
CA LYS A 80 -21.23 -25.48 -7.06
C LYS A 80 -21.89 -25.66 -5.70
N GLN A 81 -21.30 -25.15 -4.62
CA GLN A 81 -21.83 -25.30 -3.27
C GLN A 81 -22.87 -24.22 -2.92
N ALA A 82 -22.99 -23.17 -3.74
CA ALA A 82 -23.90 -22.04 -3.54
C ALA A 82 -25.30 -22.22 -4.17
N SER A 83 -25.54 -23.25 -4.99
CA SER A 83 -26.81 -23.45 -5.69
C SER A 83 -27.50 -24.77 -5.33
N GLY A 84 -27.99 -24.88 -4.09
CA GLY A 84 -28.86 -25.96 -3.63
C GLY A 84 -30.34 -25.59 -3.70
N THR A 85 -31.06 -26.16 -4.66
CA THR A 85 -32.50 -25.98 -4.92
C THR A 85 -33.39 -26.82 -3.98
N GLY A 86 -34.32 -26.16 -3.27
CA GLY A 86 -35.36 -26.81 -2.47
C GLY A 86 -36.69 -26.89 -3.22
N ASN A 87 -37.14 -28.11 -3.56
CA ASN A 87 -38.51 -28.38 -4.03
C ASN A 87 -39.47 -28.37 -2.82
N SER A 88 -40.50 -27.51 -2.86
CA SER A 88 -41.59 -27.52 -1.88
C SER A 88 -42.87 -28.09 -2.50
N ILE A 89 -43.51 -29.02 -1.79
CA ILE A 89 -44.93 -29.33 -1.96
C ILE A 89 -45.60 -28.84 -0.67
N PHE A 90 -46.33 -27.72 -0.73
CA PHE A 90 -47.13 -27.26 0.41
C PHE A 90 -48.51 -26.75 0.01
N ASP A 91 -49.46 -27.10 0.87
CA ASP A 91 -50.90 -27.17 0.68
C ASP A 91 -51.60 -25.79 0.72
N LYS A 92 -52.62 -25.60 -0.14
CA LYS A 92 -53.23 -24.30 -0.49
C LYS A 92 -53.91 -23.55 0.67
N ARG A 93 -54.20 -24.21 1.80
CA ARG A 93 -54.82 -23.56 2.98
C ARG A 93 -53.81 -22.84 3.88
N VAL A 94 -52.56 -23.28 3.89
CA VAL A 94 -51.47 -22.61 4.63
C VAL A 94 -51.02 -21.36 3.86
N PHE A 95 -51.09 -21.39 2.52
CA PHE A 95 -50.74 -20.26 1.66
C PHE A 95 -51.61 -19.00 1.88
N MET A 96 -52.91 -19.14 2.17
CA MET A 96 -53.77 -17.97 2.43
C MET A 96 -53.50 -17.30 3.78
N TRP A 97 -53.20 -18.08 4.83
CA TRP A 97 -52.82 -17.53 6.12
C TRP A 97 -51.43 -16.90 6.07
N ILE A 98 -50.50 -17.56 5.37
CA ILE A 98 -49.17 -17.01 5.12
C ILE A 98 -49.27 -15.74 4.29
N SER A 99 -50.08 -15.68 3.21
CA SER A 99 -50.18 -14.46 2.39
C SER A 99 -50.81 -13.29 3.13
N GLY A 100 -51.77 -13.54 4.03
CA GLY A 100 -52.37 -12.50 4.88
C GLY A 100 -51.36 -11.91 5.86
N VAL A 101 -50.59 -12.77 6.54
CA VAL A 101 -49.52 -12.32 7.44
C VAL A 101 -48.40 -11.64 6.65
N LEU A 102 -48.07 -12.13 5.44
CA LEU A 102 -47.06 -11.54 4.57
C LEU A 102 -47.46 -10.15 4.07
N LEU A 103 -48.74 -9.94 3.75
CA LEU A 103 -49.23 -8.63 3.30
C LEU A 103 -49.24 -7.61 4.44
N VAL A 104 -49.60 -8.03 5.65
CA VAL A 104 -49.53 -7.15 6.84
C VAL A 104 -48.07 -6.88 7.21
N SER A 105 -47.20 -7.89 7.16
CA SER A 105 -45.77 -7.68 7.39
C SER A 105 -45.15 -6.81 6.31
N LEU A 106 -45.56 -6.94 5.04
CA LEU A 106 -45.10 -6.13 3.90
C LEU A 106 -45.58 -4.68 4.03
N ALA A 107 -46.81 -4.45 4.48
CA ALA A 107 -47.32 -3.12 4.75
C ALA A 107 -46.58 -2.44 5.92
N ILE A 108 -46.26 -3.21 6.97
CA ILE A 108 -45.45 -2.74 8.10
C ILE A 108 -44.00 -2.48 7.66
N THR A 109 -43.40 -3.34 6.84
CA THR A 109 -42.05 -3.09 6.30
C THR A 109 -42.02 -1.91 5.35
N LEU A 110 -42.98 -1.76 4.43
CA LEU A 110 -43.09 -0.57 3.57
C LEU A 110 -43.28 0.74 4.37
N TYR A 111 -44.05 0.68 5.46
CA TYR A 111 -44.21 1.82 6.36
C TYR A 111 -42.92 2.15 7.13
N LEU A 112 -42.14 1.14 7.52
CA LEU A 112 -40.82 1.33 8.15
C LEU A 112 -39.76 1.80 7.13
N PHE A 113 -39.76 1.25 5.90
CA PHE A 113 -38.85 1.64 4.81
C PHE A 113 -39.09 3.07 4.30
N THR A 114 -40.33 3.58 4.32
CA THR A 114 -40.59 4.99 3.95
C THR A 114 -40.15 5.98 5.04
N LYS A 115 -39.89 5.50 6.26
CA LYS A 115 -39.29 6.29 7.36
C LYS A 115 -37.79 6.09 7.51
N GLN A 116 -37.22 5.14 6.77
CA GLN A 116 -35.83 4.74 6.84
C GLN A 116 -35.19 4.93 5.47
N THR A 117 -34.94 6.19 5.09
CA THR A 117 -33.77 6.50 4.25
C THR A 117 -32.54 6.31 5.12
N ASP A 118 -32.22 5.05 5.41
CA ASP A 118 -30.87 4.67 5.77
C ASP A 118 -30.19 4.20 4.50
N GLU A 119 -28.96 4.67 4.35
CA GLU A 119 -28.04 4.34 3.28
C GLU A 119 -28.01 2.82 3.09
N VAL A 120 -28.18 2.40 1.83
CA VAL A 120 -27.85 1.03 1.44
C VAL A 120 -26.34 0.90 1.65
N GLU A 121 -25.95 0.29 2.77
CA GLU A 121 -24.64 -0.35 2.90
C GLU A 121 -24.59 -1.43 1.80
N THR A 122 -24.04 -1.05 0.66
CA THR A 122 -23.47 -2.01 -0.27
C THR A 122 -22.36 -2.72 0.48
N ASP A 123 -22.61 -3.98 0.80
CA ASP A 123 -21.61 -4.98 1.17
C ASP A 123 -20.70 -5.18 -0.05
N ASP A 124 -19.79 -4.22 -0.24
CA ASP A 124 -18.71 -4.25 -1.22
C ASP A 124 -17.50 -4.93 -0.57
N ASP A 125 -17.67 -6.19 -0.14
CA ASP A 125 -16.56 -7.02 0.37
C ASP A 125 -15.76 -7.67 -0.78
N LEU A 126 -15.72 -7.00 -1.93
CA LEU A 126 -14.52 -7.01 -2.76
C LEU A 126 -13.57 -5.99 -2.13
N SER A 127 -12.89 -6.39 -1.05
CA SER A 127 -11.95 -5.54 -0.29
C SER A 127 -11.30 -4.51 -1.22
N GLU A 128 -11.66 -3.24 -1.09
CA GLU A 128 -11.05 -2.18 -1.89
C GLU A 128 -9.54 -2.37 -1.79
N GLN A 129 -8.91 -2.79 -2.89
CA GLN A 129 -7.48 -3.02 -2.89
C GLN A 129 -6.82 -1.66 -2.67
N THR A 130 -6.44 -1.40 -1.42
CA THR A 130 -5.71 -0.19 -1.06
C THR A 130 -4.41 -0.15 -1.85
N ARG A 131 -3.90 1.04 -2.16
CA ARG A 131 -2.60 1.18 -2.87
C ARG A 131 -1.47 0.45 -2.13
N TYR A 132 -1.61 0.26 -0.82
CA TYR A 132 -0.69 -0.43 0.07
C TYR A 132 -0.62 -1.96 -0.09
N GLU A 133 -1.63 -2.61 -0.69
CA GLU A 133 -1.78 -4.07 -0.68
C GLU A 133 -0.60 -4.85 -1.24
N MET A 134 0.03 -4.35 -2.31
CA MET A 134 1.20 -5.01 -2.90
C MET A 134 2.39 -5.04 -1.93
N LEU A 135 2.62 -3.93 -1.24
CA LEU A 135 3.70 -3.84 -0.25
C LEU A 135 3.39 -4.75 0.94
N ARG A 136 2.16 -4.68 1.47
CA ARG A 136 1.68 -5.56 2.53
C ARG A 136 1.88 -7.02 2.18
N TRP A 137 1.39 -7.41 1.01
CA TRP A 137 1.53 -8.78 0.51
C TRP A 137 2.99 -9.19 0.46
N GLY A 138 3.92 -8.35 -0.01
CA GLY A 138 5.35 -8.67 -0.10
C GLY A 138 6.04 -9.05 1.21
N PHE A 139 5.51 -8.64 2.36
CA PHE A 139 6.14 -8.86 3.68
C PHE A 139 5.29 -9.72 4.62
N GLU A 140 3.96 -9.62 4.58
CA GLU A 140 3.06 -10.32 5.50
C GLU A 140 2.60 -11.69 4.96
N ASN A 141 2.93 -12.05 3.71
CA ASN A 141 2.52 -13.34 3.16
C ASN A 141 3.36 -14.53 3.69
N ASN A 142 2.78 -15.73 3.63
CA ASN A 142 3.42 -16.95 4.14
C ASN A 142 4.41 -17.61 3.17
N TYR A 143 4.49 -17.16 1.93
CA TYR A 143 5.27 -17.75 0.83
C TYR A 143 6.63 -17.08 0.63
N ILE A 144 6.69 -15.75 0.78
CA ILE A 144 7.87 -14.91 0.62
C ILE A 144 8.06 -14.16 1.92
N LYS A 145 9.15 -14.46 2.62
CA LYS A 145 9.57 -13.74 3.83
C LYS A 145 10.93 -13.10 3.54
N PRO A 146 10.96 -11.81 3.18
CA PRO A 146 12.19 -11.10 2.82
C PRO A 146 12.96 -10.68 4.08
N TYR A 147 13.11 -11.61 5.04
CA TYR A 147 13.75 -11.37 6.32
C TYR A 147 14.83 -12.42 6.57
N VAL A 148 15.95 -11.99 7.13
CA VAL A 148 17.00 -12.86 7.65
C VAL A 148 16.44 -13.61 8.86
N LYS A 149 16.63 -14.93 8.90
CA LYS A 149 16.13 -15.80 9.97
C LYS A 149 17.18 -15.96 11.05
N LEU A 150 16.73 -16.29 12.26
CA LEU A 150 17.61 -16.52 13.41
C LEU A 150 18.72 -17.55 13.14
N LYS A 151 18.42 -18.59 12.35
CA LYS A 151 19.38 -19.65 11.98
C LYS A 151 20.43 -19.23 10.93
N GLU A 152 20.25 -18.07 10.30
CA GLU A 152 21.13 -17.51 9.28
C GLU A 152 22.09 -16.46 9.88
N LEU A 153 21.95 -16.16 11.18
CA LEU A 153 22.84 -15.25 11.90
C LEU A 153 24.22 -15.89 12.16
N PRO A 154 25.27 -15.08 12.32
CA PRO A 154 26.60 -15.57 12.71
C PRO A 154 26.58 -16.21 14.11
N GLU A 155 27.54 -17.10 14.37
CA GLU A 155 27.64 -17.85 15.64
C GLU A 155 27.84 -16.94 16.86
N ASP A 156 28.46 -15.77 16.68
CA ASP A 156 28.66 -14.78 17.75
C ASP A 156 27.44 -13.87 17.96
N CYS A 157 26.38 -14.05 17.18
CA CYS A 157 25.14 -13.29 17.22
C CYS A 157 25.30 -11.78 17.02
N TYR A 158 26.47 -11.30 16.58
CA TYR A 158 26.69 -9.88 16.32
C TYR A 158 26.16 -9.51 14.93
N TYR A 159 24.88 -9.12 14.86
CA TYR A 159 24.23 -8.79 13.58
C TYR A 159 23.08 -7.76 13.76
N PRO A 160 23.37 -6.51 14.17
CA PRO A 160 22.38 -5.59 14.75
C PRO A 160 21.05 -5.43 14.00
N CYS A 161 21.08 -5.39 12.66
CA CYS A 161 19.91 -5.19 11.82
C CYS A 161 18.80 -6.22 12.06
N TYR A 162 19.12 -7.45 12.52
CA TYR A 162 18.11 -8.53 12.62
C TYR A 162 16.97 -8.16 13.57
N LYS A 163 17.28 -7.33 14.57
CA LYS A 163 16.33 -6.86 15.57
C LYS A 163 15.44 -5.72 15.11
N TYR A 164 15.82 -5.02 14.05
CA TYR A 164 15.00 -3.98 13.43
C TYR A 164 14.01 -4.54 12.40
N GLN A 165 14.11 -5.82 12.04
CA GLN A 165 13.27 -6.43 11.01
C GLN A 165 11.81 -6.55 11.44
N GLY A 166 10.90 -6.09 10.57
CA GLY A 166 9.47 -6.16 10.82
C GLY A 166 8.73 -4.89 10.40
N LYS A 167 7.61 -4.61 11.06
CA LYS A 167 6.70 -3.51 10.72
C LYS A 167 6.81 -2.33 11.67
N TRP A 168 7.08 -1.17 11.10
CA TRP A 168 7.15 0.11 11.76
C TRP A 168 6.04 1.02 11.22
N ILE A 169 5.35 1.74 12.09
CA ILE A 169 4.27 2.66 11.68
C ILE A 169 4.58 4.08 12.12
N LEU A 170 3.99 5.07 11.45
CA LEU A 170 4.03 6.46 11.89
C LEU A 170 3.51 6.54 13.33
N LYS A 171 4.30 7.13 14.23
CA LYS A 171 3.90 7.31 15.62
C LYS A 171 2.87 8.43 15.77
N ASP A 172 3.18 9.59 15.20
CA ASP A 172 2.37 10.81 15.30
C ASP A 172 2.23 11.45 13.93
N GLU A 173 1.03 11.96 13.62
CA GLU A 173 0.80 12.77 12.43
C GLU A 173 1.64 14.05 12.48
N TYR A 174 2.15 14.49 11.33
CA TYR A 174 2.85 15.77 11.21
C TYR A 174 2.28 16.63 10.09
N LYS A 175 2.37 17.95 10.26
CA LYS A 175 1.81 18.92 9.32
C LYS A 175 2.91 19.84 8.80
N ILE A 176 2.86 20.18 7.52
CA ILE A 176 3.84 21.07 6.89
C ILE A 176 3.07 22.07 6.02
N PRO A 177 3.11 23.38 6.33
CA PRO A 177 2.60 24.41 5.43
C PRO A 177 3.61 24.59 4.30
N PHE A 178 3.15 24.76 3.06
CA PHE A 178 4.06 24.92 1.94
C PHE A 178 3.53 25.91 0.89
N PHE A 179 4.48 26.59 0.24
CA PHE A 179 4.21 27.77 -0.57
C PHE A 179 4.39 27.43 -2.05
N ARG A 180 3.52 28.00 -2.86
CA ARG A 180 3.54 27.92 -4.32
C ARG A 180 3.47 29.31 -4.92
N GLU A 181 2.92 29.45 -6.11
CA GLU A 181 2.45 30.76 -6.61
C GLU A 181 1.32 31.33 -5.72
N ARG A 182 0.84 30.53 -4.75
CA ARG A 182 -0.18 30.87 -3.77
C ARG A 182 0.13 30.29 -2.38
N ASN A 183 -0.37 30.95 -1.33
CA ASN A 183 -0.37 30.43 0.03
C ASN A 183 -1.54 29.44 0.25
N GLY A 184 -1.55 28.81 1.42
CA GLY A 184 -2.69 28.04 1.89
C GLY A 184 -2.64 26.55 1.57
N PHE A 185 -1.58 26.03 0.95
CA PHE A 185 -1.43 24.58 0.85
C PHE A 185 -0.75 23.99 2.08
N HIS A 186 -1.32 22.89 2.57
CA HIS A 186 -0.85 22.19 3.75
C HIS A 186 -0.74 20.70 3.45
N TYR A 187 0.35 20.12 3.93
CA TYR A 187 0.63 18.69 3.87
C TYR A 187 0.35 18.09 5.23
N VAL A 188 -0.43 17.02 5.29
CA VAL A 188 -0.66 16.27 6.54
C VAL A 188 -0.24 14.83 6.33
N ALA A 189 0.76 14.39 7.07
CA ALA A 189 1.17 13.00 7.06
C ALA A 189 0.25 12.18 7.97
N LYS A 190 -0.71 11.49 7.35
CA LYS A 190 -1.73 10.72 8.06
C LYS A 190 -1.26 9.33 8.45
N GLU A 191 -0.73 8.59 7.49
CA GLU A 191 -0.38 7.20 7.69
C GLU A 191 0.94 6.91 6.99
N VAL A 192 1.84 6.25 7.72
CA VAL A 192 3.06 5.68 7.15
C VAL A 192 3.23 4.28 7.70
N VAL A 193 3.52 3.33 6.81
CA VAL A 193 3.88 1.97 7.18
C VAL A 193 5.16 1.59 6.48
N MET A 194 6.15 1.19 7.26
CA MET A 194 7.46 0.77 6.79
C MET A 194 7.72 -0.69 7.19
N TYR A 195 8.07 -1.51 6.21
CA TYR A 195 8.64 -2.84 6.45
C TYR A 195 10.15 -2.75 6.36
N ALA A 196 10.84 -3.06 7.45
CA ALA A 196 12.29 -3.05 7.50
C ALA A 196 12.84 -4.48 7.39
N ARG A 197 13.87 -4.68 6.56
CA ARG A 197 14.62 -5.93 6.47
C ARG A 197 16.13 -5.68 6.57
N CYS A 198 16.88 -6.65 7.05
CA CYS A 198 18.34 -6.62 6.94
C CYS A 198 18.77 -6.60 5.47
N MET A 199 19.91 -5.94 5.22
CA MET A 199 20.61 -5.99 3.93
C MET A 199 21.79 -6.96 4.01
N ASP A 200 21.49 -8.26 4.12
CA ASP A 200 22.51 -9.31 4.19
C ASP A 200 23.38 -9.39 2.93
N GLU A 201 22.88 -8.86 1.81
CA GLU A 201 23.66 -8.71 0.59
C GLU A 201 24.73 -7.59 0.63
N ARG A 202 24.69 -6.69 1.62
CA ARG A 202 25.49 -5.46 1.63
C ARG A 202 26.67 -5.51 2.59
N ASP A 203 26.43 -6.02 3.80
CA ASP A 203 27.47 -6.09 4.82
C ASP A 203 27.33 -7.36 5.67
N ASP A 204 28.49 -7.93 6.01
CA ASP A 204 28.57 -9.17 6.79
C ASP A 204 28.37 -8.94 8.30
N ARG A 205 28.33 -7.67 8.76
CA ARG A 205 28.24 -7.30 10.18
C ARG A 205 26.81 -6.99 10.65
N GLY A 206 25.85 -6.94 9.74
CA GLY A 206 24.46 -6.60 10.02
C GLY A 206 24.27 -5.14 10.45
N GLU A 207 25.08 -4.22 9.95
CA GLU A 207 25.01 -2.79 10.30
C GLU A 207 24.04 -2.02 9.40
N SER A 208 23.58 -2.60 8.30
CA SER A 208 22.65 -1.96 7.38
C SER A 208 21.30 -2.69 7.30
N PHE A 209 20.23 -1.90 7.23
CA PHE A 209 18.88 -2.39 6.93
C PHE A 209 18.18 -1.47 5.94
N GLU A 210 17.19 -1.99 5.24
CA GLU A 210 16.37 -1.19 4.33
C GLU A 210 14.90 -1.24 4.73
N GLY A 211 14.24 -0.09 4.63
CA GLY A 211 12.82 0.10 4.83
C GLY A 211 12.09 0.31 3.51
N TYR A 212 11.07 -0.51 3.26
CA TYR A 212 10.09 -0.29 2.21
C TYR A 212 8.86 0.35 2.81
N GLU A 213 8.57 1.55 2.39
CA GLU A 213 7.67 2.44 3.09
C GLU A 213 6.53 2.88 2.17
N TYR A 214 5.30 2.74 2.65
CA TYR A 214 4.11 3.35 2.05
C TYR A 214 3.67 4.52 2.93
N GLN A 215 3.41 5.64 2.28
CA GLN A 215 2.92 6.87 2.90
C GLN A 215 1.58 7.24 2.27
N LYS A 216 0.54 7.44 3.08
CA LYS A 216 -0.72 8.07 2.69
C LYS A 216 -0.82 9.40 3.41
N HIS A 217 -0.69 10.47 2.64
CA HIS A 217 -0.70 11.84 3.13
C HIS A 217 -1.84 12.62 2.50
N GLU A 218 -2.22 13.73 3.10
CA GLU A 218 -3.31 14.59 2.65
C GLU A 218 -2.79 15.95 2.20
N ILE A 219 -3.41 16.48 1.16
CA ILE A 219 -3.24 17.87 0.72
C ILE A 219 -4.49 18.64 1.10
N TRP A 220 -4.28 19.66 1.90
CA TRP A 220 -5.31 20.56 2.40
C TRP A 220 -5.08 21.96 1.86
N TYR A 221 -6.18 22.69 1.69
CA TYR A 221 -6.16 24.07 1.22
C TYR A 221 -6.91 25.00 2.20
N ASP A 222 -6.21 26.00 2.73
CA ASP A 222 -6.76 27.10 3.53
C ASP A 222 -7.29 28.21 2.62
N LYS A 223 -8.62 28.36 2.59
CA LYS A 223 -9.33 29.37 1.79
C LYS A 223 -8.96 30.81 2.12
N ARG A 224 -8.34 31.07 3.27
CA ARG A 224 -7.86 32.40 3.67
C ARG A 224 -6.47 32.73 3.11
N GLU A 225 -5.75 31.72 2.62
CA GLU A 225 -4.40 31.86 2.06
C GLU A 225 -3.41 32.57 3.00
N VAL A 226 -3.46 32.23 4.29
CA VAL A 226 -2.61 32.87 5.30
C VAL A 226 -1.13 32.60 4.97
N PRO A 227 -0.23 33.60 5.08
CA PRO A 227 1.19 33.40 4.82
C PRO A 227 1.82 32.31 5.69
N ILE A 228 2.80 31.58 5.15
CA ILE A 228 3.50 30.50 5.87
C ILE A 228 4.04 30.96 7.23
N ASP A 229 4.60 32.17 7.29
CA ASP A 229 5.20 32.73 8.49
C ASP A 229 4.21 32.82 9.68
N SER A 230 2.90 32.81 9.40
CA SER A 230 1.87 32.78 10.45
C SER A 230 1.79 31.46 11.21
N PHE A 231 2.27 30.37 10.61
CA PHE A 231 2.29 29.04 11.21
C PHE A 231 3.61 28.75 11.94
N LEU A 232 4.58 29.65 11.84
CA LEU A 232 5.91 29.55 12.44
C LEU A 232 6.02 30.36 13.74
N THR A 233 6.87 29.92 14.65
CA THR A 233 7.24 30.66 15.85
C THR A 233 8.09 31.88 15.48
N LYS A 234 7.92 32.97 16.25
CA LYS A 234 8.74 34.17 16.09
C LYS A 234 10.11 33.95 16.73
N GLY A 235 11.19 34.10 15.97
CA GLY A 235 12.56 33.94 16.50
C GLY A 235 13.62 33.83 15.41
N ALA A 236 14.87 33.62 15.82
CA ALA A 236 16.00 33.41 14.92
C ALA A 236 15.97 32.02 14.23
N GLU A 237 15.34 31.04 14.87
CA GLU A 237 15.10 29.69 14.34
C GLU A 237 13.59 29.41 14.37
N PRO A 238 12.84 29.82 13.32
CA PRO A 238 11.40 29.64 13.27
C PRO A 238 11.05 28.15 13.17
N LYS A 239 10.23 27.67 14.10
CA LYS A 239 9.69 26.30 14.15
C LYS A 239 8.20 26.31 13.92
N LEU A 240 7.59 25.19 13.56
CA LEU A 240 6.13 25.10 13.50
C LEU A 240 5.52 25.38 14.88
N SER A 241 4.51 26.25 14.91
CA SER A 241 3.80 26.59 16.14
C SER A 241 2.99 25.40 16.66
N ALA A 242 2.94 25.23 17.98
CA ALA A 242 2.13 24.17 18.61
C ALA A 242 0.65 24.28 18.19
N SER A 243 0.10 25.50 18.14
CA SER A 243 -1.27 25.75 17.69
C SER A 243 -1.54 25.24 16.27
N TYR A 244 -0.56 25.33 15.37
CA TYR A 244 -0.69 24.77 14.03
C TYR A 244 -0.66 23.24 14.05
N MET A 245 0.31 22.66 14.76
CA MET A 245 0.46 21.20 14.86
C MET A 245 -0.76 20.53 15.49
N GLU A 246 -1.36 21.16 16.49
CA GLU A 246 -2.53 20.68 17.23
C GLU A 246 -3.87 21.00 16.53
N SER A 247 -3.89 21.89 15.54
CA SER A 247 -5.14 22.28 14.85
C SER A 247 -5.77 21.12 14.07
N ASN A 248 -7.06 20.89 14.21
CA ASN A 248 -7.77 19.91 13.38
C ASN A 248 -8.36 20.61 12.14
N PHE A 249 -7.81 20.32 10.96
CA PHE A 249 -8.30 20.90 9.71
C PHE A 249 -9.70 20.40 9.31
N GLU A 250 -10.12 19.23 9.78
CA GLU A 250 -11.47 18.71 9.52
C GLU A 250 -12.55 19.54 10.21
N ASP A 251 -12.22 20.17 11.35
CA ASP A 251 -13.15 20.95 12.16
C ASP A 251 -13.17 22.44 11.79
N ASP A 252 -12.19 22.92 11.00
CA ASP A 252 -12.11 24.33 10.60
C ASP A 252 -12.67 24.53 9.18
N PRO A 253 -13.78 25.28 9.02
CA PRO A 253 -14.43 25.47 7.72
C PRO A 253 -13.58 26.25 6.71
N ASN A 254 -12.44 26.82 7.10
CA ASN A 254 -11.51 27.46 6.18
C ASN A 254 -10.65 26.44 5.44
N PHE A 255 -10.47 25.24 5.97
CA PHE A 255 -9.65 24.21 5.36
C PHE A 255 -10.50 23.23 4.56
N VAL A 256 -10.00 22.86 3.38
CA VAL A 256 -10.65 21.87 2.51
C VAL A 256 -9.62 20.84 2.05
N LYS A 257 -9.90 19.56 2.29
CA LYS A 257 -9.06 18.44 1.81
C LYS A 257 -9.24 18.31 0.30
N ILE A 258 -8.15 18.41 -0.45
CA ILE A 258 -8.16 18.43 -1.92
C ILE A 258 -7.80 17.06 -2.49
N ALA A 259 -6.85 16.35 -1.87
CA ALA A 259 -6.36 15.08 -2.37
C ALA A 259 -5.66 14.25 -1.29
N TYR A 260 -5.54 12.95 -1.54
CA TYR A 260 -4.56 12.08 -0.93
C TYR A 260 -3.34 11.93 -1.85
N VAL A 261 -2.16 11.88 -1.26
CA VAL A 261 -0.90 11.57 -1.94
C VAL A 261 -0.38 10.26 -1.40
N HIS A 262 -0.28 9.28 -2.27
CA HIS A 262 0.28 7.97 -1.97
C HIS A 262 1.72 7.95 -2.44
N THR A 263 2.67 7.73 -1.55
CA THR A 263 4.10 7.66 -1.93
C THR A 263 4.72 6.36 -1.43
N PHE A 264 5.44 5.70 -2.33
CA PHE A 264 6.29 4.56 -2.00
C PHE A 264 7.73 5.03 -1.88
N PHE A 265 8.38 4.66 -0.79
CA PHE A 265 9.75 4.96 -0.47
C PHE A 265 10.56 3.68 -0.35
N LYS A 266 11.80 3.76 -0.85
CA LYS A 266 12.86 2.86 -0.43
C LYS A 266 13.83 3.67 0.41
N THR A 267 14.02 3.25 1.65
CA THR A 267 14.92 3.89 2.61
C THR A 267 16.02 2.92 3.00
N GLU A 268 17.25 3.38 3.03
CA GLU A 268 18.39 2.65 3.58
C GLU A 268 18.78 3.28 4.91
N PHE A 269 19.10 2.41 5.87
CA PHE A 269 19.53 2.77 7.20
C PHE A 269 20.88 2.11 7.49
N ASN A 270 21.76 2.86 8.13
CA ASN A 270 23.07 2.37 8.57
C ASN A 270 23.25 2.69 10.06
N ILE A 271 23.68 1.70 10.81
CA ILE A 271 23.90 1.75 12.26
C ILE A 271 25.41 1.95 12.48
N GLU A 272 25.79 3.08 13.06
CA GLU A 272 27.19 3.41 13.35
C GLU A 272 27.25 4.17 14.69
N ASP A 273 28.06 3.67 15.61
CA ASP A 273 28.34 4.29 16.92
C ASP A 273 27.08 4.68 17.74
N GLY A 274 26.06 3.82 17.73
CA GLY A 274 24.79 4.07 18.44
C GLY A 274 23.89 5.08 17.76
N LEU A 275 24.20 5.47 16.52
CA LEU A 275 23.38 6.32 15.67
C LEU A 275 22.87 5.54 14.46
N ILE A 276 21.71 5.95 13.96
CA ILE A 276 21.08 5.43 12.75
C ILE A 276 21.02 6.57 11.72
N TYR A 277 21.79 6.39 10.66
CA TYR A 277 21.80 7.25 9.49
C TYR A 277 20.74 6.78 8.51
N ARG A 278 19.98 7.72 7.94
CA ARG A 278 18.88 7.44 7.02
C ARG A 278 19.10 8.10 5.67
N SER A 279 18.91 7.36 4.59
CA SER A 279 18.86 7.88 3.23
C SER A 279 17.70 7.24 2.47
N GLY A 280 16.70 8.03 2.10
CA GLY A 280 15.49 7.51 1.44
C GLY A 280 15.15 8.23 0.15
N LYS A 281 14.59 7.48 -0.81
CA LYS A 281 14.10 8.01 -2.09
C LYS A 281 12.69 7.52 -2.39
N ALA A 282 11.85 8.40 -2.93
CA ALA A 282 10.57 7.99 -3.48
C ALA A 282 10.80 7.16 -4.75
N ILE A 283 10.14 6.00 -4.83
CA ILE A 283 10.20 5.07 -5.97
C ILE A 283 8.88 5.08 -6.78
N GLY A 284 7.81 5.61 -6.21
CA GLY A 284 6.53 5.77 -6.88
C GLY A 284 5.64 6.75 -6.13
N ARG A 285 4.78 7.46 -6.86
CA ARG A 285 3.81 8.41 -6.30
C ARG A 285 2.53 8.41 -7.12
N ASP A 286 1.40 8.45 -6.43
CA ASP A 286 0.07 8.56 -7.00
C ASP A 286 -0.72 9.65 -6.24
N ILE A 287 -1.68 10.28 -6.91
CA ILE A 287 -2.56 11.27 -6.31
C ILE A 287 -4.00 10.81 -6.51
N GLU A 288 -4.72 10.76 -5.41
CA GLU A 288 -6.16 10.50 -5.40
C GLU A 288 -6.88 11.80 -5.03
N PHE A 289 -7.55 12.42 -5.99
CA PHE A 289 -8.31 13.64 -5.72
C PHE A 289 -9.60 13.31 -4.98
N VAL A 290 -9.96 14.15 -4.00
CA VAL A 290 -11.29 14.10 -3.38
C VAL A 290 -12.36 14.32 -4.46
N SER A 291 -13.47 13.61 -4.35
CA SER A 291 -14.52 13.66 -5.36
C SER A 291 -15.06 15.08 -5.53
N ARG A 292 -15.38 15.43 -6.78
CA ARG A 292 -15.86 16.77 -7.13
C ARG A 292 -17.14 17.14 -6.38
N GLU A 293 -18.01 16.16 -6.17
CA GLU A 293 -19.27 16.31 -5.44
C GLU A 293 -19.06 16.72 -3.98
N ILE A 294 -18.02 16.21 -3.32
CA ILE A 294 -17.66 16.61 -1.95
C ILE A 294 -17.09 18.03 -1.94
N LEU A 295 -16.23 18.35 -2.92
CA LEU A 295 -15.58 19.66 -3.01
C LEU A 295 -16.53 20.80 -3.40
N GLU A 296 -17.53 20.54 -4.23
CA GLU A 296 -18.54 21.53 -4.61
C GLU A 296 -19.47 21.90 -3.43
N LYS A 297 -19.75 20.94 -2.53
CA LYS A 297 -20.48 21.20 -1.27
C LYS A 297 -19.73 22.15 -0.34
N GLN A 298 -18.40 22.29 -0.50
CA GLN A 298 -17.55 23.18 0.31
C GLN A 298 -17.55 24.65 -0.20
N SER A 299 -18.47 25.02 -1.10
CA SER A 299 -18.60 26.36 -1.69
C SER A 299 -17.37 26.84 -2.48
N ILE A 300 -16.62 25.89 -3.07
CA ILE A 300 -15.52 26.18 -3.99
C ILE A 300 -16.06 26.21 -5.42
N SER A 301 -15.79 27.28 -6.18
CA SER A 301 -16.24 27.37 -7.58
C SER A 301 -15.55 26.30 -8.44
N SER A 302 -16.24 25.84 -9.49
CA SER A 302 -15.69 24.82 -10.40
C SER A 302 -14.38 25.24 -11.06
N ASP A 303 -14.23 26.51 -11.43
CA ASP A 303 -13.01 27.03 -12.05
C ASP A 303 -11.85 27.01 -11.05
N PHE A 304 -12.11 27.41 -9.81
CA PHE A 304 -11.12 27.40 -8.75
C PHE A 304 -10.73 25.97 -8.35
N LEU A 305 -11.65 25.00 -8.38
CA LEU A 305 -11.32 23.59 -8.19
C LEU A 305 -10.37 23.05 -9.26
N ASN A 306 -10.56 23.45 -10.52
CA ASN A 306 -9.66 23.04 -11.60
C ASN A 306 -8.26 23.65 -11.41
N GLU A 307 -8.19 24.90 -10.96
CA GLU A 307 -6.94 25.56 -10.58
C GLU A 307 -6.23 24.81 -9.43
N LEU A 308 -6.94 24.52 -8.33
CA LEU A 308 -6.40 23.78 -7.19
C LEU A 308 -5.91 22.37 -7.58
N LYS A 309 -6.62 21.68 -8.48
CA LYS A 309 -6.19 20.39 -9.02
C LYS A 309 -4.92 20.49 -9.86
N SER A 310 -4.83 21.52 -10.69
CA SER A 310 -3.62 21.81 -11.48
C SER A 310 -2.42 22.08 -10.58
N GLU A 311 -2.60 22.92 -9.57
CA GLU A 311 -1.57 23.21 -8.56
C GLU A 311 -1.16 21.95 -7.80
N THR A 312 -2.12 21.14 -7.33
CA THR A 312 -1.87 19.89 -6.59
C THR A 312 -1.10 18.89 -7.43
N ASN A 313 -1.44 18.73 -8.72
CA ASN A 313 -0.66 17.90 -9.64
C ASN A 313 0.79 18.40 -9.79
N THR A 314 0.96 19.72 -9.85
CA THR A 314 2.29 20.35 -9.96
C THR A 314 3.07 20.22 -8.66
N ILE A 315 2.43 20.28 -7.49
CA ILE A 315 3.02 20.02 -6.17
C ILE A 315 3.59 18.60 -6.13
N ALA A 316 2.77 17.62 -6.51
CA ALA A 316 3.17 16.22 -6.47
C ALA A 316 4.26 15.85 -7.49
N LYS A 317 4.28 16.51 -8.66
CA LYS A 317 5.30 16.27 -9.70
C LYS A 317 6.60 17.03 -9.45
N ASN A 318 6.55 18.31 -9.07
CA ASN A 318 7.72 19.21 -9.13
C ASN A 318 8.22 19.72 -7.76
N LEU A 319 7.42 19.75 -6.68
CA LEU A 319 7.86 20.32 -5.38
C LEU A 319 8.04 19.28 -4.28
N LEU A 320 7.30 18.16 -4.35
CA LEU A 320 7.71 16.95 -3.66
C LEU A 320 8.94 16.30 -4.36
N GLU A 321 9.65 17.01 -5.24
CA GLU A 321 10.97 16.61 -5.74
C GLU A 321 12.00 16.53 -4.59
N ASP A 322 11.87 17.30 -3.52
CA ASP A 322 12.72 17.13 -2.32
C ASP A 322 12.39 15.86 -1.52
N PHE A 323 11.20 15.28 -1.75
CA PHE A 323 10.89 13.90 -1.31
C PHE A 323 11.38 12.83 -2.33
N SER A 324 11.91 13.24 -3.49
CA SER A 324 12.50 12.35 -4.51
C SER A 324 14.05 12.37 -4.53
N LYS A 325 14.65 13.46 -4.03
CA LYS A 325 16.06 13.51 -3.59
C LYS A 325 16.19 12.82 -2.23
N PRO A 326 17.40 12.41 -1.80
CA PRO A 326 17.59 11.86 -0.46
C PRO A 326 17.02 12.84 0.56
N ILE A 327 15.99 12.42 1.30
CA ILE A 327 15.50 13.21 2.44
C ILE A 327 16.62 13.14 3.49
N THR A 328 17.37 14.23 3.62
CA THR A 328 18.40 14.32 4.66
C THR A 328 17.72 14.68 5.96
N CYS A 329 17.56 13.68 6.83
CA CYS A 329 17.27 13.89 8.23
C CYS A 329 18.56 13.78 9.01
N ASN A 330 18.63 14.44 10.17
CA ASN A 330 19.70 14.18 11.11
C ASN A 330 19.66 12.71 11.57
N PRO A 331 20.82 12.10 11.88
CA PRO A 331 20.87 10.78 12.48
C PRO A 331 20.08 10.75 13.80
N THR A 332 19.54 9.59 14.13
CA THR A 332 18.84 9.36 15.40
C THR A 332 19.59 8.36 16.25
N GLU A 333 19.44 8.41 17.57
CA GLU A 333 20.01 7.40 18.46
C GLU A 333 19.33 6.04 18.25
N THR A 334 20.07 4.95 18.42
CA THR A 334 19.46 3.62 18.46
C THR A 334 18.51 3.53 19.67
N PRO A 335 17.37 2.82 19.56
CA PRO A 335 16.44 2.69 20.70
C PRO A 335 17.10 2.05 21.94
N ASN A 336 18.09 1.20 21.69
CA ASN A 336 18.95 0.63 22.71
C ASN A 336 20.38 0.46 22.17
N LEU A 337 21.38 0.66 23.02
CA LEU A 337 22.78 0.40 22.67
C LEU A 337 23.07 -1.10 22.55
N ASP A 338 22.41 -1.92 23.37
CA ASP A 338 22.34 -3.37 23.15
C ASP A 338 21.19 -3.65 22.19
N PHE A 339 21.52 -3.82 20.90
CA PHE A 339 20.52 -4.07 19.85
C PHE A 339 19.64 -5.29 20.16
N ASN A 340 20.12 -6.24 20.97
CA ASN A 340 19.33 -7.41 21.35
C ASN A 340 18.07 -7.04 22.14
N GLN A 341 18.10 -5.92 22.88
CA GLN A 341 16.97 -5.44 23.69
C GLN A 341 15.91 -4.69 22.88
N ILE A 342 16.14 -4.46 21.58
CA ILE A 342 15.16 -3.80 20.73
C ILE A 342 13.94 -4.69 20.58
N LYS A 343 12.77 -4.08 20.77
CA LYS A 343 11.47 -4.76 20.83
C LYS A 343 10.34 -3.87 20.35
N GLU A 344 9.18 -4.47 20.18
CA GLU A 344 7.94 -3.73 19.89
C GLU A 344 7.69 -2.63 20.92
N GLY A 345 7.21 -1.49 20.45
CA GLY A 345 7.05 -0.25 21.21
C GLY A 345 8.24 0.70 21.15
N ASP A 346 9.42 0.24 20.72
CA ASP A 346 10.58 1.11 20.51
C ASP A 346 10.36 2.09 19.36
N VAL A 347 11.03 3.25 19.44
CA VAL A 347 10.79 4.39 18.55
C VAL A 347 12.06 4.81 17.82
N LEU A 348 11.95 5.05 16.52
CA LEU A 348 12.97 5.73 15.71
C LEU A 348 12.47 7.12 15.34
N SER A 349 13.16 8.17 15.80
CA SER A 349 12.72 9.57 15.65
C SER A 349 13.74 10.39 14.89
N PHE A 350 13.40 10.79 13.67
CA PHE A 350 14.30 11.54 12.79
C PHE A 350 13.88 13.01 12.69
N ASP A 351 14.81 13.92 12.99
CA ASP A 351 14.63 15.35 12.74
C ASP A 351 14.98 15.65 11.29
N CYS A 352 13.97 16.06 10.52
CA CYS A 352 14.05 16.26 9.09
C CYS A 352 13.77 17.72 8.74
N GLN A 353 14.28 18.16 7.59
CA GLN A 353 14.00 19.49 7.07
C GLN A 353 13.33 19.38 5.70
N PHE A 354 12.26 20.14 5.51
CA PHE A 354 11.56 20.27 4.24
C PHE A 354 11.74 21.66 3.68
N LYS A 355 12.13 21.76 2.41
CA LYS A 355 12.28 23.05 1.72
C LYS A 355 11.09 23.29 0.81
N THR A 356 10.49 24.47 0.92
CA THR A 356 9.37 24.92 0.07
C THR A 356 9.57 26.36 -0.37
N GLY A 357 9.84 26.54 -1.67
CA GLY A 357 10.23 27.85 -2.19
C GLY A 357 11.47 28.39 -1.48
N ARG A 358 11.28 29.47 -0.69
CA ARG A 358 12.32 30.10 0.14
C ARG A 358 12.33 29.67 1.61
N PHE A 359 11.39 28.84 2.01
CA PHE A 359 11.21 28.44 3.41
C PHE A 359 11.85 27.09 3.68
N LEU A 360 12.44 26.95 4.86
CA LEU A 360 12.86 25.69 5.45
C LEU A 360 11.95 25.42 6.64
N VAL A 361 11.34 24.24 6.65
CA VAL A 361 10.39 23.82 7.68
C VAL A 361 10.93 22.55 8.31
N ASP A 362 11.29 22.64 9.59
CA ASP A 362 11.72 21.48 10.36
C ASP A 362 10.49 20.67 10.78
N TYR A 363 10.59 19.35 10.68
CA TYR A 363 9.57 18.41 11.12
C TYR A 363 10.21 17.17 11.70
N ASN A 364 9.55 16.55 12.67
CA ASN A 364 9.98 15.28 13.23
C ASN A 364 9.20 14.13 12.57
N LYS A 365 9.91 13.08 12.18
CA LYS A 365 9.31 11.85 11.70
C LYS A 365 9.68 10.69 12.61
N SER A 366 8.70 10.27 13.40
CA SER A 366 8.84 9.17 14.36
C SER A 366 8.12 7.92 13.89
N TYR A 367 8.79 6.78 13.98
CA TYR A 367 8.22 5.45 13.76
C TYR A 367 8.18 4.68 15.07
N ILE A 368 7.10 3.93 15.31
CA ILE A 368 6.99 2.98 16.40
C ILE A 368 7.02 1.55 15.87
N PHE A 369 7.75 0.67 16.54
CA PHE A 369 7.87 -0.73 16.16
C PHE A 369 6.65 -1.53 16.60
N THR A 370 5.99 -2.26 15.69
CA THR A 370 4.67 -2.87 15.97
C THR A 370 4.54 -4.35 15.66
N ASP A 371 5.39 -4.90 14.80
CA ASP A 371 5.40 -6.33 14.49
C ASP A 371 6.84 -6.74 14.26
N GLN A 372 7.49 -7.26 15.30
CA GLN A 372 8.89 -7.65 15.24
C GLN A 372 9.02 -9.08 14.69
N TYR A 373 9.78 -9.24 13.61
CA TYR A 373 9.94 -10.55 12.97
C TYR A 373 10.67 -11.57 13.88
N ILE A 374 11.69 -11.13 14.62
CA ILE A 374 12.43 -11.97 15.58
C ILE A 374 12.41 -11.31 16.96
N SER A 375 11.43 -11.68 17.78
CA SER A 375 11.33 -11.23 19.16
C SER A 375 12.32 -11.91 20.10
N THR A 376 12.75 -13.13 19.77
CA THR A 376 13.70 -13.91 20.58
C THR A 376 15.14 -13.38 20.47
N TYR A 377 15.95 -13.66 21.47
CA TYR A 377 17.38 -13.38 21.44
C TYR A 377 18.13 -14.48 20.68
N CYS A 378 19.19 -14.09 19.96
CA CYS A 378 20.20 -15.02 19.49
C CYS A 378 20.97 -15.59 20.70
N ARG A 379 21.30 -16.88 20.66
CA ARG A 379 21.74 -17.67 21.82
C ARG A 379 23.24 -17.65 22.02
#